data_AF-A0AAU7UVC2-F1
#
_entry.id   AF-A0AAU7UVC2-F1
#
_cell.length_a   1.000
_cell.length_b   1.000
_cell.length_c   1.000
_cell.angle_alpha   90.00
_cell.angle_beta   90.00
_cell.angle_gamma   90.00
#
_symmetry.space_group_name_H-M   'P 1'
#
loop_
_entity.id
_entity.type
_entity.pdbx_description
1 polymer ?
#
loop_
_entity_poly.entity_id
_entity_poly.type
_entity_poly.pdbx_seq_one_letter_code
_entity_poly.pdbx_strand_id
1 'polypeptide(L)'
;MTFTGRVRINGIHHTKKECRTLALGRGADAVVQDFSHSLTLLVYGELNANVVADPDQVYSRKLLAVQEARALRHPHVHVVDSAGFANLLKRKPAPCRRLGSSKGTTVVLPAPGNGVFGGPLVVHRGSTHPATILKEDLDKLDAGTVAHQDTVKKLQEHLTSHGILALRPAPGAPAFDIGWTKEKTLYVGEVKSLGGVKQDQQIRLGLGQVLDYTHRLASTARVKPVLILEKRPKNYDHWESLARSLRVVLTYGPSFPEV
;
A
#
# COMPACT_ATOMS: atom_id res chain seq x y z
N MET A 1 2.21 -20.53 -18.42
CA MET A 1 1.82 -19.26 -17.76
C MET A 1 1.55 -18.15 -18.78
N THR A 2 0.91 -17.05 -18.39
CA THR A 2 0.72 -15.87 -19.25
C THR A 2 0.77 -14.56 -18.44
N PHE A 3 0.92 -13.44 -19.14
CA PHE A 3 1.01 -12.10 -18.56
C PHE A 3 -0.11 -11.19 -19.07
N THR A 4 -0.58 -10.30 -18.19
CA THR A 4 -1.55 -9.24 -18.50
C THR A 4 -1.18 -7.94 -17.76
N GLY A 5 -1.47 -6.77 -18.34
CA GLY A 5 -1.08 -5.47 -17.76
C GLY A 5 0.43 -5.17 -17.79
N ARG A 6 0.84 -4.05 -17.15
CA ARG A 6 2.25 -3.62 -17.04
C ARG A 6 2.91 -4.24 -15.82
N VAL A 7 3.82 -5.17 -16.02
CA VAL A 7 4.49 -5.87 -14.91
C VAL A 7 5.68 -5.05 -14.43
N ARG A 8 5.77 -4.84 -13.11
CA ARG A 8 6.91 -4.19 -12.47
C ARG A 8 7.65 -5.15 -11.54
N ILE A 9 8.98 -5.19 -11.63
CA ILE A 9 9.82 -5.98 -10.74
C ILE A 9 10.75 -5.00 -10.02
N ASN A 10 10.66 -4.96 -8.68
CA ASN A 10 11.37 -3.98 -7.85
C ASN A 10 11.17 -2.51 -8.31
N GLY A 11 9.96 -2.16 -8.78
CA GLY A 11 9.61 -0.81 -9.26
C GLY A 11 9.94 -0.54 -10.73
N ILE A 12 10.74 -1.38 -11.38
CA ILE A 12 11.13 -1.23 -12.79
C ILE A 12 10.10 -1.93 -13.68
N HIS A 13 9.61 -1.24 -14.71
CA HIS A 13 8.72 -1.83 -15.69
C HIS A 13 9.47 -2.79 -16.61
N HIS A 14 8.92 -3.99 -16.79
CA HIS A 14 9.45 -4.99 -17.70
C HIS A 14 8.45 -5.29 -18.82
N THR A 15 8.95 -5.37 -20.05
CA THR A 15 8.14 -5.77 -21.20
C THR A 15 7.68 -7.22 -21.07
N LYS A 16 6.63 -7.60 -21.82
CA LYS A 16 6.18 -9.01 -21.88
C LYS A 16 7.29 -9.96 -22.35
N LYS A 17 8.15 -9.50 -23.28
CA LYS A 17 9.30 -10.27 -23.78
C LYS A 17 10.32 -10.53 -22.67
N GLU A 18 10.67 -9.50 -21.89
CA GLU A 18 11.57 -9.62 -20.74
C GLU A 18 11.00 -10.53 -19.65
N CYS A 19 9.72 -10.35 -19.30
CA CYS A 19 9.04 -11.20 -18.33
C CYS A 19 9.03 -12.66 -18.77
N ARG A 20 8.83 -12.93 -20.07
CA ARG A 20 8.92 -14.27 -20.66
C ARG A 20 10.33 -14.85 -20.48
N THR A 21 11.37 -14.10 -20.83
CA THR A 21 12.77 -14.55 -20.66
C THR A 21 13.06 -14.87 -19.20
N LEU A 22 12.65 -14.00 -18.27
CA LEU A 22 12.85 -14.20 -16.83
C LEU A 22 12.12 -15.44 -16.31
N ALA A 23 10.88 -15.67 -16.74
CA ALA A 23 10.09 -16.83 -16.33
C ALA A 23 10.71 -18.15 -16.84
N LEU A 24 11.06 -18.22 -18.12
CA LEU A 24 11.70 -19.39 -18.72
C LEU A 24 13.04 -19.69 -18.03
N GLY A 25 13.86 -18.65 -17.78
CA GLY A 25 15.13 -18.78 -17.05
C GLY A 25 14.97 -19.20 -15.58
N ARG A 26 13.74 -19.28 -15.05
CA ARG A 26 13.43 -19.74 -13.69
C ARG A 26 12.59 -21.02 -13.67
N GLY A 27 12.48 -21.72 -14.80
CA GLY A 27 11.84 -23.05 -14.89
C GLY A 27 10.36 -23.03 -15.25
N ALA A 28 9.87 -21.96 -15.88
CA ALA A 28 8.55 -22.02 -16.51
C ALA A 28 8.60 -22.90 -17.77
N ASP A 29 7.70 -23.89 -17.89
CA ASP A 29 7.66 -24.78 -19.06
C ASP A 29 7.27 -24.05 -20.35
N ALA A 30 6.30 -23.14 -20.25
CA ALA A 30 5.82 -22.35 -21.38
C ALA A 30 5.22 -21.00 -20.95
N VAL A 31 5.40 -19.99 -21.78
CA VAL A 31 4.76 -18.67 -21.67
C VAL A 31 3.93 -18.42 -22.92
N VAL A 32 2.61 -18.50 -22.78
CA VAL A 32 1.64 -18.36 -23.88
C VAL A 32 1.08 -16.95 -23.95
N GLN A 33 0.73 -16.50 -25.16
CA GLN A 33 0.13 -15.18 -25.35
C GLN A 33 -1.35 -15.15 -24.96
N ASP A 34 -2.10 -16.22 -25.22
CA ASP A 34 -3.53 -16.30 -24.95
C ASP A 34 -3.86 -17.29 -23.85
N PHE A 35 -5.12 -17.26 -23.41
CA PHE A 35 -5.61 -18.23 -22.44
C PHE A 35 -5.69 -19.62 -23.09
N SER A 36 -5.20 -20.65 -22.39
CA SER A 36 -5.25 -22.04 -22.82
C SER A 36 -5.63 -22.93 -21.64
N HIS A 37 -6.17 -24.12 -21.92
CA HIS A 37 -6.50 -25.10 -20.86
C HIS A 37 -5.28 -25.62 -20.09
N SER A 38 -4.07 -25.47 -20.64
CA SER A 38 -2.79 -25.79 -19.98
C SER A 38 -2.27 -24.65 -19.09
N LEU A 39 -3.00 -23.54 -18.97
CA LEU A 39 -2.56 -22.39 -18.19
C LEU A 39 -2.69 -22.66 -16.69
N THR A 40 -1.56 -22.68 -15.97
CA THR A 40 -1.51 -22.88 -14.51
C THR A 40 -1.22 -21.61 -13.72
N LEU A 41 -0.68 -20.57 -14.37
CA LEU A 41 -0.34 -19.29 -13.74
C LEU A 41 -0.65 -18.10 -14.66
N LEU A 42 -1.38 -17.12 -14.12
CA LEU A 42 -1.59 -15.80 -14.70
C LEU A 42 -0.90 -14.74 -13.83
N VAL A 43 0.02 -13.97 -14.42
CA VAL A 43 0.63 -12.80 -13.79
C VAL A 43 -0.08 -11.55 -14.29
N TYR A 44 -0.59 -10.72 -13.38
CA TYR A 44 -1.15 -9.41 -13.72
C TYR A 44 -0.31 -8.25 -13.19
N GLY A 45 -0.17 -7.22 -14.01
CA GLY A 45 0.52 -5.98 -13.70
C GLY A 45 -0.43 -4.81 -13.47
N GLU A 46 0.12 -3.59 -13.40
CA GLU A 46 -0.68 -2.36 -13.35
C GLU A 46 -1.64 -2.28 -14.54
N LEU A 47 -2.92 -2.09 -14.19
CA LEU A 47 -4.02 -1.88 -15.12
C LEU A 47 -4.20 -0.36 -15.23
N ASN A 48 -3.67 0.25 -16.29
CA ASN A 48 -3.72 1.71 -16.38
C ASN A 48 -5.10 2.20 -16.80
N ALA A 49 -5.60 3.23 -16.12
CA ALA A 49 -6.78 4.01 -16.50
C ALA A 49 -6.59 4.81 -17.82
N ASN A 50 -5.38 4.83 -18.39
CA ASN A 50 -5.08 5.51 -19.66
C ASN A 50 -5.13 4.58 -20.89
N VAL A 51 -5.60 3.33 -20.73
CA VAL A 51 -6.06 2.47 -21.84
C VAL A 51 -7.58 2.38 -21.81
N VAL A 52 -8.24 3.51 -21.51
CA VAL A 52 -9.71 3.63 -21.46
C VAL A 52 -10.30 3.94 -22.85
N ALA A 53 -9.52 3.72 -23.91
CA ALA A 53 -10.03 3.70 -25.27
C ALA A 53 -9.34 2.60 -26.10
N ASP A 54 -9.25 1.39 -25.55
CA ASP A 54 -9.23 0.20 -26.41
C ASP A 54 -10.63 -0.43 -26.34
N PRO A 55 -11.43 -0.38 -27.42
CA PRO A 55 -12.73 -1.04 -27.49
C PRO A 55 -12.64 -2.55 -27.26
N ASP A 56 -11.44 -3.14 -27.35
CA ASP A 56 -11.21 -4.56 -27.14
C ASP A 56 -10.60 -4.88 -25.75
N GLN A 57 -11.49 -5.36 -24.90
CA GLN A 57 -11.34 -5.78 -23.50
C GLN A 57 -10.32 -6.91 -23.21
N VAL A 58 -9.18 -7.00 -23.90
CA VAL A 58 -8.22 -8.15 -23.83
C VAL A 58 -7.74 -8.46 -22.40
N TYR A 59 -7.55 -7.45 -21.55
CA TYR A 59 -7.11 -7.65 -20.15
C TYR A 59 -8.21 -8.25 -19.27
N SER A 60 -9.44 -7.77 -19.43
CA SER A 60 -10.62 -8.30 -18.75
C SER A 60 -10.86 -9.74 -19.23
N ARG A 61 -10.72 -10.02 -20.53
CA ARG A 61 -10.93 -11.35 -21.11
C ARG A 61 -10.07 -12.45 -20.45
N LYS A 62 -8.78 -12.21 -20.16
CA LYS A 62 -7.94 -13.23 -19.49
C LYS A 62 -8.30 -13.45 -18.03
N LEU A 63 -8.64 -12.39 -17.30
CA LEU A 63 -9.07 -12.51 -15.90
C LEU A 63 -10.48 -13.11 -15.79
N LEU A 64 -11.37 -12.75 -16.71
CA LEU A 64 -12.68 -13.35 -16.92
C LEU A 64 -12.55 -14.84 -17.21
N ALA A 65 -11.71 -15.23 -18.17
CA ALA A 65 -11.46 -16.63 -18.50
C ALA A 65 -10.94 -17.44 -17.30
N VAL A 66 -10.08 -16.85 -16.45
CA VAL A 66 -9.67 -17.48 -15.19
C VAL A 66 -10.84 -17.58 -14.20
N GLN A 67 -11.69 -16.56 -14.08
CA GLN A 67 -12.85 -16.58 -13.20
C GLN A 67 -13.87 -17.64 -13.64
N GLU A 68 -14.17 -17.72 -14.93
CA GLU A 68 -15.02 -18.74 -15.54
C GLU A 68 -14.43 -20.13 -15.34
N ALA A 69 -13.13 -20.32 -15.62
CA ALA A 69 -12.46 -21.60 -15.41
C ALA A 69 -12.55 -22.08 -13.95
N ARG A 70 -12.35 -21.16 -12.99
CA ARG A 70 -12.50 -21.46 -11.55
C ARG A 70 -13.93 -21.81 -11.16
N ALA A 71 -14.92 -21.14 -11.74
CA ALA A 71 -16.34 -21.41 -11.49
C ALA A 71 -16.77 -22.78 -12.03
N LEU A 72 -16.27 -23.15 -13.21
CA LEU A 72 -16.56 -24.42 -13.90
C LEU A 72 -15.72 -25.60 -13.39
N ARG A 73 -14.99 -25.47 -12.27
CA ARG A 73 -14.11 -26.50 -11.68
C ARG A 73 -13.03 -27.05 -12.63
N HIS A 74 -12.55 -26.24 -13.58
CA HIS A 74 -11.35 -26.57 -14.35
C HIS A 74 -10.09 -26.58 -13.46
N PRO A 75 -8.95 -27.13 -13.96
CA PRO A 75 -7.67 -27.04 -13.28
C PRO A 75 -7.37 -25.62 -12.79
N HIS A 76 -6.93 -25.50 -11.54
CA HIS A 76 -6.74 -24.20 -10.90
C HIS A 76 -5.70 -23.36 -11.64
N VAL A 77 -6.11 -22.19 -12.13
CA VAL A 77 -5.17 -21.16 -12.59
C VAL A 77 -4.80 -20.27 -11.41
N HIS A 78 -3.55 -20.31 -10.98
CA HIS A 78 -3.02 -19.44 -9.93
C HIS A 78 -2.88 -18.02 -10.47
N VAL A 79 -3.30 -17.01 -9.71
CA VAL A 79 -3.20 -15.59 -10.14
C VAL A 79 -2.28 -14.86 -9.19
N VAL A 80 -1.28 -14.15 -9.71
CA VAL A 80 -0.34 -13.35 -8.92
C VAL A 80 -0.16 -11.97 -9.53
N ASP A 81 0.19 -10.99 -8.71
CA ASP A 81 0.54 -9.65 -9.19
C ASP A 81 2.03 -9.50 -9.48
N SER A 82 2.45 -8.28 -9.78
CA SER A 82 3.85 -7.90 -9.98
C SER A 82 4.77 -8.28 -8.79
N ALA A 83 4.33 -8.03 -7.55
CA ALA A 83 5.08 -8.42 -6.35
C ALA A 83 5.16 -9.94 -6.19
N GLY A 84 4.05 -10.65 -6.39
CA GLY A 84 4.01 -12.10 -6.40
C GLY A 84 4.93 -12.70 -7.46
N PHE A 85 4.98 -12.13 -8.66
CA PHE A 85 5.91 -12.58 -9.71
C PHE A 85 7.37 -12.35 -9.31
N ALA A 86 7.70 -11.21 -8.71
CA ALA A 86 9.04 -10.95 -8.18
C ALA A 86 9.44 -11.96 -7.08
N ASN A 87 8.49 -12.40 -6.25
CA ASN A 87 8.71 -13.47 -5.28
C ASN A 87 8.99 -14.82 -5.95
N LEU A 88 8.18 -15.20 -6.93
CA LEU A 88 8.38 -16.45 -7.69
C LEU A 88 9.75 -16.48 -8.36
N LEU A 89 10.18 -15.37 -8.96
CA LEU A 89 11.52 -15.25 -9.53
C LEU A 89 12.59 -15.50 -8.45
N LYS A 90 12.40 -15.01 -7.21
CA LYS A 90 13.29 -15.24 -6.07
C LYS A 90 13.06 -16.60 -5.35
N ARG A 91 12.31 -17.54 -5.94
CA ARG A 91 11.91 -18.83 -5.35
C ARG A 91 11.18 -18.69 -4.01
N LYS A 92 10.47 -17.57 -3.81
CA LYS A 92 9.62 -17.33 -2.65
C LYS A 92 8.15 -17.61 -3.00
N PRO A 93 7.34 -18.08 -2.04
CA PRO A 93 5.90 -18.27 -2.26
C PRO A 93 5.21 -16.96 -2.69
N ALA A 94 4.21 -17.09 -3.56
CA ALA A 94 3.37 -15.98 -3.99
C ALA A 94 1.88 -16.30 -3.77
N PRO A 95 1.13 -15.45 -3.06
CA PRO A 95 -0.26 -15.72 -2.71
C PRO A 95 -1.14 -15.71 -3.96
N CYS A 96 -2.06 -16.66 -4.05
CA CYS A 96 -3.08 -16.69 -5.10
C CYS A 96 -4.07 -15.54 -4.91
N ARG A 97 -4.36 -14.79 -5.97
CA ARG A 97 -5.34 -13.72 -5.90
C ARG A 97 -6.75 -14.22 -6.13
N ARG A 98 -7.65 -13.67 -5.33
CA ARG A 98 -9.09 -13.83 -5.49
C ARG A 98 -9.56 -12.87 -6.57
N LEU A 99 -10.51 -13.35 -7.39
CA LEU A 99 -11.20 -12.54 -8.38
C LEU A 99 -12.62 -12.29 -7.88
N GLY A 100 -13.17 -11.13 -8.20
CA GLY A 100 -14.54 -10.76 -7.92
C GLY A 100 -15.13 -10.00 -9.09
N SER A 101 -16.42 -9.66 -8.98
CA SER A 101 -17.14 -8.93 -10.01
C SER A 101 -17.55 -7.56 -9.49
N SER A 102 -17.32 -6.51 -10.28
CA SER A 102 -17.74 -5.14 -9.98
C SER A 102 -18.33 -4.50 -11.24
N LYS A 103 -19.62 -4.14 -11.20
CA LYS A 103 -20.36 -3.53 -12.33
C LYS A 103 -20.19 -4.28 -13.68
N GLY A 104 -20.23 -5.61 -13.65
CA GLY A 104 -20.07 -6.44 -14.86
C GLY A 104 -18.62 -6.68 -15.29
N THR A 105 -17.63 -6.11 -14.62
CA THR A 105 -16.20 -6.30 -14.90
C THR A 105 -15.54 -7.17 -13.84
N THR A 106 -14.73 -8.15 -14.26
CA THR A 106 -13.88 -8.91 -13.34
C THR A 106 -12.76 -8.04 -12.80
N VAL A 107 -12.66 -8.00 -11.47
CA VAL A 107 -11.62 -7.30 -10.73
C VAL A 107 -10.83 -8.26 -9.85
N VAL A 108 -9.54 -7.99 -9.68
CA VAL A 108 -8.73 -8.71 -8.69
C VAL A 108 -9.03 -8.13 -7.32
N LEU A 109 -9.51 -8.96 -6.39
CA LEU A 109 -9.79 -8.53 -5.04
C LEU A 109 -8.49 -8.29 -4.27
N PRO A 110 -8.43 -7.23 -3.43
CA PRO A 110 -7.29 -7.01 -2.55
C PRO A 110 -7.06 -8.24 -1.68
N ALA A 111 -5.84 -8.78 -1.71
CA ALA A 111 -5.40 -9.76 -0.72
C ALA A 111 -4.72 -9.00 0.43
N PRO A 112 -4.80 -9.47 1.68
CA PRO A 112 -3.96 -8.94 2.75
C PRO A 112 -2.49 -8.92 2.28
N GLY A 113 -1.85 -7.74 2.37
CA GLY A 113 -0.47 -7.56 1.93
C GLY A 113 -0.27 -7.17 0.46
N ASN A 114 -1.33 -6.82 -0.28
CA ASN A 114 -1.20 -6.36 -1.66
C ASN A 114 -2.10 -5.16 -1.95
N GLY A 115 -1.49 -4.00 -1.80
CA GLY A 115 -2.06 -2.67 -1.92
C GLY A 115 -1.12 -1.70 -1.22
N VAL A 116 -1.64 -0.57 -0.75
CA VAL A 116 -0.88 0.36 0.11
C VAL A 116 -0.44 -0.32 1.42
N PHE A 117 -1.17 -1.35 1.86
CA PHE A 117 -1.01 -1.97 3.19
C PHE A 117 -0.43 -3.39 3.17
N GLY A 118 0.55 -3.63 4.05
CA GLY A 118 1.34 -4.85 4.18
C GLY A 118 0.81 -5.87 5.20
N GLY A 119 -0.33 -5.58 5.85
CA GLY A 119 -0.95 -6.42 6.89
C GLY A 119 -1.23 -5.62 8.18
N PRO A 120 -1.72 -6.29 9.25
CA PRO A 120 -1.96 -5.66 10.54
C PRO A 120 -0.72 -4.94 11.06
N LEU A 121 -0.93 -3.79 11.71
CA LEU A 121 0.13 -3.09 12.41
C LEU A 121 0.57 -3.91 13.63
N VAL A 122 1.86 -4.20 13.71
CA VAL A 122 2.47 -4.85 14.87
C VAL A 122 3.44 -3.87 15.50
N VAL A 123 3.05 -3.27 16.63
CA VAL A 123 3.92 -2.40 17.42
C VAL A 123 4.99 -3.26 18.08
N HIS A 124 6.16 -3.33 17.47
CA HIS A 124 7.34 -3.99 18.05
C HIS A 124 8.05 -3.03 19.01
N ARG A 125 8.57 -3.56 20.13
CA ARG A 125 9.56 -2.86 20.96
C ARG A 125 10.82 -2.67 20.11
N GLY A 126 10.97 -1.49 19.50
CA GLY A 126 12.13 -1.11 18.71
C GLY A 126 12.01 -1.48 17.23
N SER A 127 11.57 -0.53 16.40
CA SER A 127 11.98 -0.46 15.00
C SER A 127 12.42 0.96 14.69
N THR A 128 13.72 1.12 14.53
CA THR A 128 14.39 2.30 14.01
C THR A 128 14.10 2.42 12.51
N HIS A 129 13.41 3.49 12.10
CA HIS A 129 13.52 3.98 10.73
C HIS A 129 14.76 4.89 10.64
N PRO A 130 15.47 4.90 9.50
CA PRO A 130 16.68 5.70 9.35
C PRO A 130 16.32 7.18 9.30
N ALA A 131 16.27 7.81 10.48
CA ALA A 131 16.50 9.24 10.57
C ALA A 131 17.94 9.46 10.08
N THR A 132 18.10 10.30 9.06
CA THR A 132 19.42 10.80 8.68
C THR A 132 20.00 11.53 9.89
N ILE A 133 20.89 10.85 10.64
CA ILE A 133 21.50 11.39 11.87
C ILE A 133 22.56 12.43 11.46
N LEU A 134 22.26 13.70 11.70
CA LEU A 134 23.28 14.67 12.11
C LEU A 134 23.66 14.34 13.56
N LYS A 135 24.96 14.25 13.80
CA LYS A 135 25.67 13.45 14.82
C LYS A 135 25.51 13.90 16.29
N GLU A 136 24.50 14.69 16.65
CA GLU A 136 24.49 15.44 17.92
C GLU A 136 23.36 15.15 18.93
N ASP A 137 22.45 14.19 18.74
CA ASP A 137 21.34 14.03 19.70
C ASP A 137 20.82 12.58 19.82
N LEU A 138 21.57 11.69 20.48
CA LEU A 138 21.14 10.30 20.74
C LEU A 138 20.05 10.23 21.82
N ASP A 139 20.16 11.00 22.91
CA ASP A 139 19.18 10.96 24.01
C ASP A 139 17.83 11.60 23.63
N LYS A 140 17.86 12.66 22.81
CA LYS A 140 16.63 13.26 22.25
C LYS A 140 16.00 12.36 21.18
N LEU A 141 16.79 11.54 20.49
CA LEU A 141 16.30 10.50 19.58
C LEU A 141 15.49 9.46 20.37
N ASP A 142 15.99 9.01 21.52
CA ASP A 142 15.34 7.98 22.33
C ASP A 142 13.99 8.45 22.91
N ALA A 143 13.95 9.65 23.51
CA ALA A 143 12.68 10.21 24.03
C ALA A 143 11.66 10.49 22.91
N GLY A 144 12.12 11.02 21.78
CA GLY A 144 11.28 11.25 20.59
C GLY A 144 10.75 9.95 19.98
N THR A 145 11.53 8.87 20.04
CA THR A 145 11.18 7.53 19.57
C THR A 145 10.16 6.86 20.50
N VAL A 146 10.31 7.01 21.82
CA VAL A 146 9.34 6.49 22.80
C VAL A 146 7.99 7.19 22.67
N ALA A 147 7.97 8.53 22.61
CA ALA A 147 6.73 9.30 22.45
C ALA A 147 6.01 8.98 21.13
N HIS A 148 6.77 8.78 20.05
CA HIS A 148 6.24 8.34 18.77
C HIS A 148 5.59 6.96 18.88
N GLN A 149 6.29 5.97 19.43
CA GLN A 149 5.77 4.59 19.59
C GLN A 149 4.51 4.54 20.47
N ASP A 150 4.51 5.29 21.58
CA ASP A 150 3.35 5.38 22.47
C ASP A 150 2.14 6.02 21.77
N THR A 151 2.36 7.03 20.93
CA THR A 151 1.31 7.66 20.13
C THR A 151 0.73 6.68 19.10
N VAL A 152 1.58 5.94 18.39
CA VAL A 152 1.14 4.89 17.44
C VAL A 152 0.30 3.82 18.14
N LYS A 153 0.74 3.37 19.32
CA LYS A 153 0.03 2.36 20.12
C LYS A 153 -1.36 2.86 20.55
N LYS A 154 -1.44 4.07 21.12
CA LYS A 154 -2.71 4.69 21.53
C LYS A 154 -3.67 4.85 20.35
N LEU A 155 -3.15 5.24 19.19
CA LEU A 155 -3.96 5.33 17.98
C LEU A 155 -4.46 3.97 17.50
N GLN A 156 -3.62 2.93 17.57
CA GLN A 156 -4.05 1.57 17.27
C GLN A 156 -5.17 1.09 18.21
N GLU A 157 -5.05 1.37 19.51
CA GLU A 157 -6.09 1.07 20.51
C GLU A 157 -7.40 1.83 20.21
N HIS A 158 -7.29 3.12 19.90
CA HIS A 158 -8.43 3.96 19.49
C HIS A 158 -9.13 3.41 18.25
N LEU A 159 -8.39 3.10 17.17
CA LEU A 159 -8.94 2.50 15.95
C LEU A 159 -9.62 1.16 16.24
N THR A 160 -8.99 0.32 17.07
CA THR A 160 -9.53 -1.00 17.44
C THR A 160 -10.84 -0.87 18.20
N SER A 161 -10.96 0.09 19.12
CA SER A 161 -12.21 0.36 19.85
C SER A 161 -13.37 0.79 18.92
N HIS A 162 -13.05 1.32 17.74
CA HIS A 162 -14.01 1.68 16.69
C HIS A 162 -14.18 0.58 15.63
N GLY A 163 -13.65 -0.63 15.87
CA GLY A 163 -13.74 -1.76 14.94
C GLY A 163 -12.89 -1.60 13.67
N ILE A 164 -11.92 -0.69 13.67
CA ILE A 164 -11.04 -0.41 12.53
C ILE A 164 -9.69 -1.09 12.74
N LEU A 165 -9.26 -1.86 11.74
CA LEU A 165 -7.95 -2.50 11.75
C LEU A 165 -6.85 -1.53 11.31
N ALA A 166 -5.89 -1.27 12.20
CA ALA A 166 -4.66 -0.58 11.85
C ALA A 166 -3.73 -1.47 11.00
N LEU A 167 -3.12 -0.88 9.99
CA LEU A 167 -2.32 -1.54 8.97
C LEU A 167 -0.98 -0.85 8.79
N ARG A 168 0.05 -1.65 8.50
CA ARG A 168 1.40 -1.18 8.14
C ARG A 168 1.52 -0.94 6.63
N PRO A 169 2.51 -0.16 6.14
CA PRO A 169 2.80 -0.06 4.71
C PRO A 169 3.17 -1.41 4.09
N ALA A 170 2.77 -1.62 2.83
CA ALA A 170 3.21 -2.76 2.04
C ALA A 170 4.67 -2.57 1.56
N PRO A 171 5.41 -3.66 1.28
CA PRO A 171 6.70 -3.55 0.61
C PRO A 171 6.57 -2.78 -0.72
N GLY A 172 7.29 -1.67 -0.86
CA GLY A 172 7.24 -0.80 -2.04
C GLY A 172 6.20 0.32 -1.99
N ALA A 173 5.34 0.35 -0.97
CA ALA A 173 4.50 1.52 -0.66
C ALA A 173 5.35 2.63 -0.01
N PRO A 174 4.85 3.88 0.02
CA PRO A 174 5.48 4.92 0.83
C PRO A 174 5.58 4.50 2.31
N ALA A 175 6.65 4.95 2.98
CA ALA A 175 6.96 4.57 4.35
C ALA A 175 6.20 5.44 5.37
N PHE A 176 4.87 5.33 5.37
CA PHE A 176 4.02 5.94 6.40
C PHE A 176 3.99 5.08 7.66
N ASP A 177 3.67 5.70 8.80
CA ASP A 177 3.70 5.02 10.11
C ASP A 177 2.51 4.10 10.33
N ILE A 178 1.32 4.54 9.93
CA ILE A 178 0.07 3.82 10.14
C ILE A 178 -0.91 4.08 9.01
N GLY A 179 -1.73 3.11 8.67
CA GLY A 179 -2.89 3.36 7.84
C GLY A 179 -4.05 2.44 8.16
N TRP A 180 -5.20 2.74 7.59
CA TRP A 180 -6.41 1.95 7.76
C TRP A 180 -7.34 2.17 6.59
N THR A 181 -8.36 1.34 6.52
CA THR A 181 -9.43 1.46 5.53
C THR A 181 -10.73 1.76 6.25
N LYS A 182 -11.40 2.85 5.86
CA LYS A 182 -12.77 3.13 6.26
C LYS A 182 -13.61 3.23 5.00
N GLU A 183 -14.62 2.39 4.91
CA GLU A 183 -15.45 2.21 3.71
C GLU A 183 -14.63 1.86 2.46
N LYS A 184 -14.37 2.84 1.59
CA LYS A 184 -13.60 2.70 0.33
C LYS A 184 -12.45 3.70 0.23
N THR A 185 -12.13 4.39 1.33
CA THR A 185 -11.07 5.38 1.40
C THR A 185 -9.89 4.81 2.19
N LEU A 186 -8.69 4.94 1.64
CA LEU A 186 -7.47 4.59 2.35
C LEU A 186 -7.01 5.78 3.17
N TYR A 187 -6.80 5.59 4.46
CA TYR A 187 -6.23 6.60 5.33
C TYR A 187 -4.76 6.28 5.54
N VAL A 188 -3.89 7.26 5.29
CA VAL A 188 -2.44 7.13 5.40
C VAL A 188 -1.95 8.18 6.38
N GLY A 189 -1.33 7.70 7.46
CA GLY A 189 -0.99 8.48 8.64
C GLY A 189 0.51 8.61 8.85
N GLU A 190 0.95 9.82 9.17
CA GLU A 190 2.29 10.13 9.69
C GLU A 190 2.17 10.62 11.14
N VAL A 191 3.00 10.10 12.04
CA VAL A 191 3.01 10.40 13.47
C VAL A 191 4.21 11.25 13.83
N LYS A 192 3.98 12.43 14.40
CA LYS A 192 5.03 13.35 14.87
C LYS A 192 4.97 13.56 16.38
N SER A 193 6.10 13.33 17.04
CA SER A 193 6.32 13.72 18.43
C SER A 193 6.64 15.21 18.53
N LEU A 194 6.07 15.87 19.54
CA LEU A 194 6.18 17.33 19.74
C LEU A 194 6.95 17.68 21.03
N GLY A 195 7.71 16.72 21.58
CA GLY A 195 8.49 16.83 22.81
C GLY A 195 9.69 17.79 22.79
N GLY A 196 9.89 18.58 21.73
CA GLY A 196 11.06 19.47 21.58
C GLY A 196 10.73 20.90 21.16
N VAL A 197 11.76 21.73 21.06
CA VAL A 197 11.68 23.17 20.73
C VAL A 197 11.23 23.48 19.29
N LYS A 198 11.16 22.49 18.40
CA LYS A 198 10.93 22.68 16.95
C LYS A 198 9.60 22.08 16.47
N GLN A 199 8.50 22.34 17.20
CA GLN A 199 7.16 21.79 16.85
C GLN A 199 6.74 22.14 15.42
N ASP A 200 6.86 23.41 15.04
CA ASP A 200 6.47 23.87 13.71
C ASP A 200 7.28 23.19 12.59
N GLN A 201 8.57 22.91 12.83
CA GLN A 201 9.39 22.17 11.88
C GLN A 201 8.91 20.73 11.72
N GLN A 202 8.59 20.04 12.83
CA GLN A 202 8.09 18.67 12.78
C GLN A 202 6.74 18.58 12.05
N ILE A 203 5.85 19.55 12.28
CA ILE A 203 4.55 19.61 11.60
C ILE A 203 4.74 19.86 10.10
N ARG A 204 5.61 20.78 9.68
CA ARG A 204 5.94 21.02 8.26
C ARG A 204 6.50 19.76 7.59
N LEU A 205 7.41 19.06 8.26
CA LEU A 205 7.97 17.81 7.77
C LEU A 205 6.88 16.75 7.61
N GLY A 206 6.04 16.57 8.63
CA GLY A 206 4.92 15.62 8.58
C GLY A 206 3.93 15.93 7.47
N LEU A 207 3.57 17.21 7.28
CA LEU A 207 2.72 17.65 6.15
C LEU A 207 3.36 17.31 4.80
N GLY A 208 4.65 17.60 4.62
CA GLY A 208 5.38 17.27 3.40
C GLY A 208 5.35 15.77 3.09
N GLN A 209 5.56 14.93 4.10
CA GLN A 209 5.54 13.48 3.98
C GLN A 209 4.15 12.96 3.58
N VAL A 210 3.08 13.32 4.29
CA VAL A 210 1.73 12.80 3.99
C VAL A 210 1.23 13.26 2.62
N LEU A 211 1.65 14.45 2.17
CA LEU A 211 1.35 14.94 0.84
C LEU A 211 2.11 14.15 -0.24
N ASP A 212 3.39 13.85 -0.04
CA ASP A 212 4.17 12.99 -0.95
C ASP A 212 3.53 11.59 -1.05
N TYR A 213 3.20 10.98 0.09
CA TYR A 213 2.59 9.65 0.13
C TYR A 213 1.26 9.65 -0.63
N THR A 214 0.42 10.66 -0.39
CA THR A 214 -0.86 10.80 -1.08
C THR A 214 -0.68 10.99 -2.57
N HIS A 215 0.26 11.82 -3.00
CA HIS A 215 0.55 12.04 -4.42
C HIS A 215 0.99 10.74 -5.12
N ARG A 216 1.90 9.99 -4.50
CA ARG A 216 2.41 8.71 -5.03
C ARG A 216 1.33 7.63 -5.12
N LEU A 217 0.32 7.70 -4.26
CA LEU A 217 -0.77 6.73 -4.19
C LEU A 217 -2.05 7.16 -4.94
N ALA A 218 -2.14 8.41 -5.37
CA ALA A 218 -3.34 9.00 -5.98
C ALA A 218 -3.79 8.28 -7.26
N SER A 219 -2.86 7.67 -8.00
CA SER A 219 -3.15 6.88 -9.20
C SER A 219 -3.77 5.51 -8.91
N THR A 220 -3.66 5.03 -7.66
CA THR A 220 -3.99 3.66 -7.28
C THR A 220 -5.26 3.58 -6.41
N ALA A 221 -5.53 4.60 -5.60
CA ALA A 221 -6.69 4.62 -4.72
C ALA A 221 -7.08 6.04 -4.31
N ARG A 222 -8.30 6.19 -3.80
CA ARG A 222 -8.69 7.39 -3.05
C ARG A 222 -8.00 7.35 -1.69
N VAL A 223 -7.02 8.23 -1.51
CA VAL A 223 -6.23 8.36 -0.28
C VAL A 223 -6.61 9.63 0.48
N LYS A 224 -6.77 9.50 1.80
CA LYS A 224 -6.96 10.60 2.73
C LYS A 224 -5.69 10.70 3.61
N PRO A 225 -4.89 11.77 3.46
CA PRO A 225 -3.74 12.00 4.33
C PRO A 225 -4.19 12.35 5.74
N VAL A 226 -3.49 11.81 6.72
CA VAL A 226 -3.68 12.10 8.15
C VAL A 226 -2.33 12.48 8.76
N LEU A 227 -2.26 13.64 9.40
CA LEU A 227 -1.15 14.01 10.25
C LEU A 227 -1.57 13.83 11.71
N ILE A 228 -0.85 12.96 12.42
CA ILE A 228 -1.11 12.60 13.81
C ILE A 228 -0.01 13.20 14.67
N LEU A 229 -0.40 14.02 15.64
CA LEU A 229 0.52 14.63 16.58
C LEU A 229 0.41 13.93 17.95
N GLU A 230 1.53 13.76 18.64
CA GLU A 230 1.55 13.20 20.01
C GLU A 230 0.62 13.96 20.97
N LYS A 231 0.53 15.28 20.81
CA LYS A 231 -0.29 16.20 21.60
C LYS A 231 -0.74 17.39 20.77
N ARG A 232 -1.69 18.18 21.29
CA ARG A 232 -2.14 19.42 20.64
C ARG A 232 -0.95 20.38 20.46
N PRO A 233 -0.69 20.89 19.23
CA PRO A 233 0.39 21.85 18.98
C PRO A 233 0.03 23.24 19.54
N LYS A 234 1.04 24.05 19.84
CA LYS A 234 0.85 25.41 20.38
C LYS A 234 0.02 26.30 19.45
N ASN A 235 0.35 26.31 18.16
CA ASN A 235 -0.32 27.13 17.14
C ASN A 235 -1.42 26.33 16.43
N TYR A 236 -2.32 25.71 17.19
CA TYR A 236 -3.32 24.78 16.64
C TYR A 236 -4.15 25.39 15.51
N ASP A 237 -4.71 26.59 15.69
CA ASP A 237 -5.63 27.18 14.71
C ASP A 237 -4.96 27.42 13.36
N HIS A 238 -3.68 27.83 13.36
CA HIS A 238 -2.89 27.96 12.14
C HIS A 238 -2.71 26.61 11.43
N TRP A 239 -2.31 25.58 12.18
CA TRP A 239 -2.05 24.25 11.63
C TRP A 239 -3.32 23.54 11.18
N GLU A 240 -4.42 23.72 11.90
CA GLU A 240 -5.74 23.20 11.54
C GLU A 240 -6.23 23.85 10.24
N SER A 241 -6.14 25.18 10.14
CA SER A 241 -6.52 25.90 8.93
C SER A 241 -5.71 25.45 7.71
N LEU A 242 -4.39 25.31 7.87
CA LEU A 242 -3.51 24.84 6.79
C LEU A 242 -3.78 23.38 6.41
N ALA A 243 -3.93 22.49 7.38
CA ALA A 243 -4.26 21.09 7.12
C ALA A 243 -5.59 20.97 6.37
N ARG A 244 -6.60 21.76 6.78
CA ARG A 244 -7.91 21.83 6.12
C ARG A 244 -7.81 22.31 4.67
N SER A 245 -7.04 23.36 4.38
CA SER A 245 -6.85 23.85 3.00
C SER A 245 -6.16 22.80 2.12
N LEU A 246 -5.30 21.97 2.71
CA LEU A 246 -4.60 20.86 2.03
C LEU A 246 -5.42 19.55 2.02
N ARG A 247 -6.63 19.56 2.60
CA ARG A 247 -7.52 18.39 2.77
C ARG A 247 -6.88 17.25 3.59
N VAL A 248 -5.91 17.57 4.44
CA VAL A 248 -5.26 16.68 5.41
C VAL A 248 -6.11 16.64 6.69
N VAL A 249 -6.33 15.44 7.23
CA VAL A 249 -6.90 15.30 8.58
C VAL A 249 -5.78 15.57 9.57
N LEU A 250 -5.92 16.62 10.38
CA LEU A 250 -5.03 16.85 11.51
C LEU A 250 -5.68 16.27 12.75
N THR A 251 -4.96 15.44 13.50
CA THR A 251 -5.42 14.93 14.79
C THR A 251 -4.28 14.86 15.81
N TYR A 252 -4.62 14.67 17.07
CA TYR A 252 -3.64 14.60 18.15
C TYR A 252 -4.06 13.65 19.27
N GLY A 253 -3.06 13.06 19.92
CA GLY A 253 -3.25 12.21 21.09
C GLY A 253 -3.68 12.99 22.35
N PRO A 254 -4.27 12.29 23.34
CA PRO A 254 -4.56 10.86 23.34
C PRO A 254 -5.94 10.50 22.74
N SER A 255 -6.79 11.48 22.42
CA SER A 255 -8.20 11.25 22.09
C SER A 255 -8.52 11.15 20.59
N PHE A 256 -7.60 11.56 19.72
CA PHE A 256 -7.70 11.51 18.26
C PHE A 256 -9.08 11.94 17.69
N PRO A 257 -9.56 13.17 17.98
CA PRO A 257 -10.96 13.54 17.78
C PRO A 257 -11.45 13.49 16.32
N GLU A 258 -10.55 13.50 15.35
CA GLU A 258 -10.84 13.54 13.91
C GLU A 258 -10.75 12.17 13.21
N VAL A 259 -10.47 11.09 13.96
CA VAL A 259 -10.29 9.71 13.47
C VAL A 259 -11.35 8.79 14.06
#